data_AF-A0A7V9H952-F1
#
_entry.id   AF-A0A7V9H952-F1
#
_cell.length_a   1.000
_cell.length_b   1.000
_cell.length_c   1.000
_cell.angle_alpha   90.00
_cell.angle_beta   90.00
_cell.angle_gamma   90.00
#
_symmetry.space_group_name_H-M   'P 1'
#
loop_
_entity.id
_entity.type
_entity.pdbx_description
1 polymer ?
#
loop_
_entity_poly.entity_id
_entity_poly.type
_entity_poly.pdbx_seq_one_letter_code
_entity_poly.pdbx_strand_id
1 'polypeptide(L)'
;MRCTSRAASPPIRPPLDGLVGRRGAPAHIRCDNGPELTAHALRDWCRFATVSTSYIEPGSPWQNPFVESFNARVRDELLNVEQFSCLAEAKVLTADWRQAYNAEHPHSALGMTSPARFAATWTASTA
;
A
#
# COMPACT_ATOMS: atom_id res chain seq x y z
N MET A 1 20.98 18.12 6.73
CA MET A 1 19.80 18.92 7.16
C MET A 1 18.66 17.95 7.38
N ARG A 2 18.08 17.88 8.59
CA ARG A 2 16.91 17.00 8.83
C ARG A 2 15.68 17.68 8.25
N CYS A 3 14.93 17.00 7.39
CA CYS A 3 13.61 17.44 6.97
C CYS A 3 12.69 17.44 8.22
N THR A 4 12.48 18.60 8.84
CA THR A 4 11.74 18.75 10.12
C THR A 4 10.26 19.06 9.94
N SER A 5 9.77 19.18 8.70
CA SER A 5 8.34 19.41 8.45
C SER A 5 7.56 18.11 8.67
N ARG A 6 6.64 18.11 9.65
CA ARG A 6 5.59 17.09 9.74
C ARG A 6 4.76 17.17 8.45
N ALA A 7 4.83 16.14 7.63
CA ALA A 7 3.93 16.01 6.48
C ALA A 7 2.49 15.91 7.01
N ALA A 8 1.58 16.74 6.51
CA ALA A 8 0.15 16.51 6.71
C ALA A 8 -0.23 15.20 6.02
N SER A 9 -1.14 14.41 6.62
CA SER A 9 -1.62 13.18 5.98
C SER A 9 -2.28 13.55 4.64
N PRO A 10 -1.72 13.09 3.51
CA PRO A 10 -2.25 13.44 2.20
C PRO A 10 -3.65 12.86 2.02
N PRO A 11 -4.53 13.49 1.22
CA PRO A 11 -5.85 12.94 0.95
C PRO A 11 -5.72 11.55 0.30
N ILE A 12 -6.53 10.60 0.77
CA ILE A 12 -6.48 9.19 0.34
C ILE A 12 -7.08 8.94 -1.05
N ARG A 13 -7.96 9.84 -1.53
CA ARG A 13 -8.69 9.64 -2.80
C ARG A 13 -7.77 9.64 -4.05
N PRO A 14 -6.89 10.63 -4.26
CA PRO A 14 -6.11 10.70 -5.51
C PRO A 14 -5.21 9.47 -5.77
N PRO A 15 -4.55 8.87 -4.76
CA PRO A 15 -3.84 7.60 -4.95
C PRO A 15 -4.75 6.44 -5.36
N LEU A 16 -5.95 6.34 -4.77
CA LEU A 16 -6.91 5.28 -5.05
C LEU A 16 -7.51 5.40 -6.45
N ASP A 17 -7.91 6.61 -6.86
CA ASP A 17 -8.40 6.87 -8.23
C ASP A 17 -7.34 6.48 -9.27
N GLY A 18 -6.08 6.87 -9.03
CA GLY A 18 -4.97 6.49 -9.90
C GLY A 18 -4.73 4.97 -9.94
N LEU A 19 -4.96 4.25 -8.85
CA LEU A 19 -4.83 2.78 -8.82
C LEU A 19 -5.98 2.10 -9.57
N VAL A 20 -7.22 2.52 -9.32
CA VAL A 20 -8.41 2.01 -10.00
C VAL A 20 -8.33 2.27 -11.50
N GLY A 21 -7.88 3.45 -11.92
CA GLY A 21 -7.69 3.76 -13.34
C GLY A 21 -6.67 2.87 -14.05
N ARG A 22 -5.68 2.33 -13.32
CA ARG A 22 -4.64 1.44 -13.89
C ARG A 22 -4.96 -0.05 -13.78
N ARG A 23 -5.70 -0.47 -12.76
CA ARG A 23 -5.89 -1.89 -12.40
C ARG A 23 -7.35 -2.35 -12.41
N GLY A 24 -8.30 -1.44 -12.55
CA GLY A 24 -9.71 -1.69 -12.27
C GLY A 24 -10.03 -1.57 -10.77
N ALA A 25 -11.33 -1.42 -10.46
CA ALA A 25 -11.80 -1.34 -9.09
C ALA A 25 -11.82 -2.74 -8.46
N PRO A 26 -11.26 -2.93 -7.24
CA PRO A 26 -11.37 -4.20 -6.54
C PRO A 26 -12.80 -4.40 -6.00
N ALA A 27 -13.22 -5.65 -5.80
CA ALA A 27 -14.50 -5.93 -5.12
C ALA A 27 -14.49 -5.47 -3.66
N HIS A 28 -13.34 -5.66 -2.98
CA HIS A 28 -13.16 -5.33 -1.57
C HIS A 28 -11.83 -4.64 -1.31
N ILE A 29 -11.83 -3.65 -0.41
CA ILE A 29 -10.63 -3.09 0.22
C ILE A 29 -10.65 -3.46 1.70
N ARG A 30 -9.55 -4.04 2.18
CA ARG A 30 -9.34 -4.30 3.59
C ARG A 30 -8.61 -3.13 4.24
N CYS A 31 -9.14 -2.64 5.36
CA CYS A 31 -8.57 -1.53 6.12
C CYS A 31 -8.35 -1.93 7.58
N ASP A 32 -7.33 -1.35 8.20
CA ASP A 32 -7.25 -1.34 9.66
C ASP A 32 -8.23 -0.30 10.26
N ASN A 33 -8.31 -0.27 11.59
CA ASN A 33 -9.16 0.66 12.33
C ASN A 33 -8.49 2.02 12.61
N GLY A 34 -7.44 2.37 11.86
CA GLY A 34 -6.78 3.66 11.96
C GLY A 34 -7.73 4.79 11.58
N PRO A 35 -7.64 5.97 12.24
CA PRO A 35 -8.54 7.09 11.99
C PRO A 35 -8.46 7.60 10.54
N GLU A 36 -7.30 7.47 9.90
CA GLU A 36 -7.09 7.83 8.49
C GLU A 36 -7.85 6.90 7.52
N LEU A 37 -8.00 5.62 7.90
CA LEU A 37 -8.68 4.58 7.11
C LEU A 37 -10.15 4.39 7.52
N THR A 38 -10.55 4.97 8.65
CA THR A 38 -11.95 5.01 9.11
C THR A 38 -12.62 6.35 8.75
N ALA A 39 -11.87 7.30 8.19
CA ALA A 39 -12.36 8.61 7.80
C ALA A 39 -13.51 8.52 6.78
N HIS A 40 -14.48 9.44 6.90
CA HIS A 40 -15.61 9.55 5.97
C HIS A 40 -15.17 9.63 4.51
N ALA A 41 -14.03 10.26 4.23
CA ALA A 41 -13.49 10.38 2.88
C ALA A 41 -13.21 9.03 2.20
N LEU A 42 -12.71 8.02 2.93
CA LEU A 42 -12.46 6.68 2.38
C LEU A 42 -13.77 5.91 2.18
N ARG A 43 -14.70 6.01 3.14
CA ARG A 43 -16.02 5.38 3.06
C ARG A 43 -16.83 5.91 1.88
N ASP A 44 -16.83 7.23 1.70
CA ASP A 44 -17.48 7.89 0.56
C ASP A 44 -16.86 7.45 -0.75
N TRP A 45 -15.53 7.42 -0.83
CA TRP A 45 -14.83 6.96 -2.03
C TRP A 45 -15.20 5.52 -2.39
N CYS A 46 -15.20 4.61 -1.41
CA CYS A 46 -15.58 3.21 -1.64
C CYS A 46 -17.02 3.09 -2.14
N ARG A 47 -17.94 3.88 -1.57
CA ARG A 47 -19.33 3.96 -2.03
C ARG A 47 -19.45 4.40 -3.48
N PHE A 48 -18.73 5.44 -3.90
CA PHE A 48 -18.77 5.94 -5.28
C PHE A 48 -18.07 5.02 -6.28
N ALA A 49 -17.01 4.35 -5.86
CA ALA A 49 -16.26 3.40 -6.68
C ALA A 49 -16.90 2.01 -6.75
N THR A 50 -18.04 1.78 -6.06
CA THR A 50 -18.69 0.46 -5.92
C THR A 50 -17.74 -0.60 -5.33
N VAL A 51 -16.88 -0.18 -4.41
CA VAL A 51 -15.92 -1.02 -3.70
C VAL A 51 -16.43 -1.25 -2.28
N SER A 52 -16.45 -2.50 -1.82
CA SER A 52 -16.84 -2.81 -0.44
C SER A 52 -15.66 -2.65 0.53
N THR A 53 -15.87 -2.09 1.71
CA THR A 53 -14.84 -2.00 2.77
C THR A 53 -14.96 -3.16 3.74
N SER A 54 -13.85 -3.83 4.05
CA SER A 54 -13.75 -4.82 5.12
C SER A 54 -12.76 -4.34 6.17
N TYR A 55 -13.25 -3.98 7.35
CA TYR A 55 -12.39 -3.60 8.47
C TYR A 55 -11.88 -4.84 9.20
N ILE A 56 -10.66 -4.77 9.73
CA ILE A 56 -10.17 -5.81 10.66
C ILE A 56 -10.99 -5.79 11.95
N GLU A 57 -11.20 -6.95 12.54
CA GLU A 57 -11.86 -7.09 13.84
C GLU A 57 -11.02 -6.42 14.94
N PRO A 58 -11.65 -5.69 15.88
CA PRO A 58 -10.95 -5.12 17.01
C PRO A 58 -10.25 -6.20 17.83
N GLY A 59 -8.95 -6.03 18.07
CA GLY A 59 -8.13 -7.01 18.80
C GLY A 59 -7.64 -8.19 17.96
N SER A 60 -7.75 -8.12 16.63
CA SER A 60 -7.33 -9.19 15.71
C SER A 60 -6.13 -8.81 14.83
N PRO A 61 -4.91 -8.68 15.40
CA PRO A 61 -3.70 -8.29 14.65
C PRO A 61 -3.36 -9.28 13.52
N TRP A 62 -3.74 -10.55 13.65
CA TRP A 62 -3.55 -11.58 12.64
C TRP A 62 -4.33 -11.35 11.33
N GLN A 63 -5.22 -10.35 11.27
CA GLN A 63 -5.93 -9.97 10.04
C GLN A 63 -5.19 -8.92 9.20
N ASN A 64 -4.11 -8.33 9.73
CA ASN A 64 -3.26 -7.35 9.04
C ASN A 64 -1.79 -7.78 8.74
N PRO A 65 -1.41 -9.07 8.75
CA PRO A 65 -0.01 -9.48 8.77
C PRO A 65 0.74 -9.10 7.48
N PHE A 66 0.03 -9.02 6.36
CA PHE A 66 0.61 -8.66 5.06
C PHE A 66 1.08 -7.21 5.03
N VAL A 67 0.23 -6.27 5.50
CA VAL A 67 0.55 -4.85 5.53
C VAL A 67 1.62 -4.57 6.57
N GLU A 68 1.56 -5.23 7.73
CA GLU A 68 2.60 -5.13 8.76
C GLU A 68 3.96 -5.62 8.25
N SER A 69 4.01 -6.78 7.60
CA SER A 69 5.25 -7.31 7.01
C SER A 69 5.80 -6.40 5.93
N PHE A 70 4.94 -5.84 5.08
CA PHE A 70 5.34 -4.87 4.06
C PHE A 70 5.93 -3.60 4.70
N ASN A 71 5.24 -3.01 5.68
CA ASN A 71 5.70 -1.79 6.35
C ASN A 71 6.99 -1.99 7.14
N ALA A 72 7.16 -3.14 7.80
CA ALA A 72 8.42 -3.51 8.44
C ALA A 72 9.55 -3.52 7.40
N ARG A 73 9.30 -4.06 6.20
CA ARG A 73 10.32 -4.09 5.17
C ARG A 73 10.67 -2.74 4.59
N VAL A 74 9.68 -1.91 4.29
CA VAL A 74 9.93 -0.52 3.86
C VAL A 74 10.82 0.19 4.89
N ARG A 75 10.58 -0.07 6.18
CA ARG A 75 11.40 0.50 7.24
C ARG A 75 12.84 -0.02 7.22
N ASP A 76 13.01 -1.33 7.15
CA ASP A 76 14.33 -1.95 7.25
C ASP A 76 15.20 -1.75 6.00
N GLU A 77 14.60 -1.72 4.81
CA GLU A 77 15.34 -1.63 3.55
C GLU A 77 15.49 -0.20 3.02
N LEU A 78 14.60 0.71 3.38
CA LEU A 78 14.60 2.08 2.86
C LEU A 78 14.71 3.13 3.97
N LEU A 79 13.74 3.19 4.88
CA LEU A 79 13.63 4.33 5.80
C LEU A 79 14.73 4.38 6.88
N ASN A 80 15.26 3.22 7.28
CA ASN A 80 16.35 3.13 8.24
C ASN A 80 17.74 3.21 7.59
N VAL A 81 17.82 2.98 6.27
CA VAL A 81 19.08 2.96 5.53
C VAL A 81 19.38 4.32 4.92
N GLU A 82 18.35 5.02 4.44
CA GLU A 82 18.50 6.28 3.73
C GLU A 82 18.36 7.51 4.63
N GLN A 83 19.16 8.54 4.35
CA GLN A 83 18.96 9.88 4.90
C GLN A 83 18.49 10.83 3.82
N PHE A 84 17.23 11.25 3.89
CA PHE A 84 16.66 12.20 2.93
C PHE A 84 17.04 13.65 3.26
N SER A 85 17.58 14.35 2.28
CA SER A 85 17.88 15.77 2.31
C SER A 85 16.65 16.62 2.01
N CYS A 86 15.69 16.10 1.23
CA CYS A 86 14.43 16.78 0.95
C CYS A 86 13.27 15.83 0.62
N LEU A 87 12.04 16.36 0.59
CA LEU A 87 10.83 15.58 0.24
C LEU A 87 10.86 15.08 -1.21
N ALA A 88 11.46 15.84 -2.14
CA ALA A 88 11.56 15.41 -3.54
C ALA A 88 12.44 14.16 -3.67
N GLU A 89 13.58 14.15 -3.00
CA GLU A 89 14.48 13.00 -2.91
C GLU A 89 13.79 11.79 -2.27
N ALA A 90 13.10 11.99 -1.14
CA ALA A 90 12.33 10.92 -0.50
C ALA A 90 11.29 10.30 -1.44
N LYS A 91 10.60 11.10 -2.25
CA LYS A 91 9.64 10.61 -3.25
C LYS A 91 10.31 9.78 -4.36
N VAL A 92 11.47 10.22 -4.85
CA VAL A 92 12.22 9.50 -5.90
C VAL A 92 12.73 8.16 -5.36
N LEU A 93 13.45 8.16 -4.24
CA LEU A 93 14.00 6.94 -3.65
C LEU A 93 12.90 5.95 -3.24
N THR A 94 11.77 6.43 -2.71
CA THR A 94 10.61 5.57 -2.43
C THR A 94 10.00 4.97 -3.69
N ALA A 95 9.94 5.75 -4.79
CA ALA A 95 9.42 5.25 -6.06
C ALA A 95 10.33 4.21 -6.70
N ASP A 96 11.65 4.39 -6.59
CA ASP A 96 12.66 3.46 -7.10
C ASP A 96 12.66 2.16 -6.29
N TRP A 97 12.68 2.27 -4.95
CA TRP A 97 12.56 1.11 -4.06
C TRP A 97 11.27 0.32 -4.34
N ARG A 98 10.13 1.00 -4.52
CA ARG A 98 8.85 0.35 -4.86
C ARG A 98 8.93 -0.40 -6.19
N GLN A 99 9.60 0.15 -7.19
CA GLN A 99 9.76 -0.50 -8.49
C GLN A 99 10.62 -1.76 -8.37
N ALA A 100 11.78 -1.65 -7.72
CA ALA A 100 12.67 -2.78 -7.45
C ALA A 100 11.95 -3.87 -6.64
N TYR A 101 11.25 -3.50 -5.58
CA TYR A 101 10.48 -4.42 -4.75
C TYR A 101 9.46 -5.21 -5.58
N ASN A 102 8.65 -4.51 -6.40
CA ASN A 102 7.63 -5.19 -7.20
C ASN A 102 8.24 -6.06 -8.32
N ALA A 103 9.36 -5.65 -8.91
CA ALA A 103 9.96 -6.35 -10.05
C ALA A 103 10.82 -7.56 -9.63
N GLU A 104 11.56 -7.43 -8.53
CA GLU A 104 12.68 -8.31 -8.20
C GLU A 104 12.51 -9.04 -6.86
N HIS A 105 11.76 -8.48 -5.90
CA HIS A 105 11.74 -9.02 -4.53
C HIS A 105 11.07 -10.40 -4.45
N PRO A 106 11.80 -11.48 -4.09
CA PRO A 106 11.21 -12.80 -4.03
C PRO A 106 10.36 -12.96 -2.76
N HIS A 107 9.13 -13.45 -2.91
CA HIS A 107 8.24 -13.74 -1.79
C HIS A 107 8.04 -15.23 -1.59
N SER A 108 8.32 -15.73 -0.39
CA SER A 108 8.07 -17.13 -0.02
C SER A 108 6.61 -17.55 -0.23
N ALA A 109 5.66 -16.70 0.12
CA ALA A 109 4.23 -16.93 -0.09
C ALA A 109 3.83 -17.00 -1.58
N LEU A 110 4.67 -16.48 -2.49
CA LEU A 110 4.47 -16.49 -3.94
C LEU A 110 5.42 -17.49 -4.64
N GLY A 111 5.91 -18.50 -3.91
CA GLY A 111 6.83 -19.51 -4.45
C GLY A 111 8.18 -18.92 -4.87
N MET A 112 8.69 -17.96 -4.10
CA MET A 112 9.93 -17.21 -4.38
C MET A 112 9.87 -16.36 -5.67
N THR A 113 8.66 -16.02 -6.12
CA THR A 113 8.43 -15.15 -7.28
C THR A 113 8.23 -13.70 -6.84
N SER A 114 8.56 -12.73 -7.70
CA SER A 114 8.32 -11.32 -7.42
C SER A 114 6.85 -10.93 -7.57
N PRO A 115 6.38 -9.86 -6.88
CA PRO A 115 4.98 -9.44 -6.93
C PRO A 115 4.48 -9.20 -8.36
N ALA A 116 5.28 -8.55 -9.20
CA ALA A 116 4.91 -8.26 -10.58
C ALA A 116 4.80 -9.53 -11.43
N ARG A 117 5.72 -10.49 -11.26
CA ARG A 117 5.66 -11.77 -11.96
C ARG A 117 4.43 -12.58 -11.55
N PHE A 118 4.17 -12.68 -10.25
CA PHE A 118 2.98 -13.35 -9.75
C PHE A 118 1.70 -12.68 -10.26
N ALA A 119 1.63 -11.35 -10.23
CA ALA A 119 0.47 -10.60 -10.73
C ALA A 119 0.24 -10.80 -12.23
N ALA A 120 1.30 -10.97 -13.02
CA ALA A 120 1.19 -11.24 -14.46
C ALA A 120 0.63 -12.63 -14.76
N THR A 121 0.88 -13.62 -13.90
CA THR A 121 0.33 -14.98 -14.04
C THR A 121 -1.00 -15.15 -13.28
N TRP A 122 -1.41 -14.15 -12.51
CA TRP A 122 -2.65 -14.21 -11.72
C TRP A 122 -3.86 -14.05 -12.62
N THR A 123 -4.55 -15.16 -12.88
CA THR A 123 -5.91 -15.15 -13.43
C THR A 123 -6.88 -15.14 -12.26
N ALA A 124 -7.63 -14.04 -12.11
CA ALA A 124 -8.77 -14.03 -11.18
C ALA A 124 -9.76 -15.09 -11.67
N SER A 125 -10.01 -16.14 -10.88
CA SER A 125 -11.13 -17.05 -11.14
C SER A 125 -12.39 -16.22 -11.22
N THR A 126 -12.95 -16.12 -12.41
CA THR A 126 -14.23 -15.49 -12.64
C THR A 126 -15.28 -16.46 -12.10
N ALA A 127 -15.80 -16.17 -10.91
CA ALA A 127 -16.99 -16.80 -10.36
C ALA A 127 -18.18 -15.88 -10.59
#